data_AF-A0A158L422-F1
#
_entry.id   AF-A0A158L422-F1
#
_cell.length_a   1.000
_cell.length_b   1.000
_cell.length_c   1.000
_cell.angle_alpha   90.00
_cell.angle_beta   90.00
_cell.angle_gamma   90.00
#
_symmetry.space_group_name_H-M   'P 1'
#
loop_
_entity.id
_entity.type
_entity.pdbx_description
1 polymer ?
#
loop_
_entity_poly.entity_id
_entity_poly.type
_entity_poly.pdbx_seq_one_letter_code
_entity_poly.pdbx_strand_id
1 'polypeptide(L)' 'MARTAAARPSEDLTLGKYLGSDGSLAGIGGTINAGVPRPKEHGGAMPALGGVKLSNSDVRAVASYMWAIRHAKP' A
#
# COMPACT_ATOMS: atom_id res chain seq x y z
N MET A 1 -16.92 -20.49 14.86
CA MET A 1 -17.40 -19.77 13.67
C MET A 1 -16.77 -18.37 13.70
N ALA A 2 -15.87 -18.04 12.76
CA ALA A 2 -15.34 -16.68 12.64
C ALA A 2 -15.56 -16.23 11.19
N ARG A 3 -16.66 -15.52 10.98
CA ARG A 3 -16.91 -14.78 9.75
C ARG A 3 -16.66 -13.31 10.05
N THR A 4 -15.50 -12.82 9.65
CA THR A 4 -15.30 -11.41 9.34
C THR A 4 -14.51 -11.37 8.03
N ALA A 5 -15.24 -11.47 6.93
CA ALA A 5 -14.72 -11.13 5.61
C ALA A 5 -15.08 -9.67 5.37
N ALA A 6 -14.11 -8.75 5.41
CA ALA A 6 -14.28 -7.39 4.91
C ALA A 6 -12.92 -6.73 4.62
N ALA A 7 -12.46 -6.86 3.38
CA ALA A 7 -11.72 -5.82 2.66
C ALA A 7 -11.80 -6.11 1.15
N ARG A 8 -12.56 -5.28 0.41
CA ARG A 8 -12.61 -5.11 -1.06
C ARG A 8 -13.25 -3.73 -1.30
N PRO A 9 -12.84 -2.85 -2.24
CA PRO A 9 -11.87 -2.98 -3.33
C PRO A 9 -10.56 -2.21 -3.07
N SER A 10 -9.42 -2.81 -3.45
CA SER A 10 -8.04 -2.49 -3.04
C SER A 10 -7.85 -2.57 -1.52
N GLU A 11 -6.93 -3.40 -1.07
CA GLU A 11 -6.71 -3.73 0.35
C GLU A 11 -6.66 -2.49 1.25
N ASP A 12 -7.30 -2.58 2.41
CA ASP A 12 -7.22 -1.54 3.44
C ASP A 12 -5.75 -1.28 3.77
N LEU A 13 -5.28 -0.07 3.44
CA LEU A 13 -3.88 0.32 3.63
C LEU A 13 -3.53 0.58 5.10
N THR A 14 -4.54 0.61 5.97
CA THR A 14 -4.42 0.89 7.41
C THR A 14 -4.49 -0.37 8.26
N LEU A 15 -5.05 -1.47 7.74
CA LEU A 15 -5.25 -2.74 8.46
C LEU A 15 -4.72 -3.95 7.66
N GLY A 16 -4.64 -5.13 8.29
CA GLY A 16 -4.24 -6.36 7.58
C GLY A 16 -2.73 -6.50 7.30
N LYS A 17 -2.35 -7.36 6.35
CA LYS A 17 -0.96 -7.72 6.02
C LYS A 17 -0.51 -7.07 4.71
N TYR A 18 0.72 -6.58 4.64
CA TYR A 18 1.32 -6.20 3.36
C TYR A 18 1.59 -7.44 2.50
N LEU A 19 1.00 -7.48 1.30
CA LEU A 19 1.17 -8.60 0.37
C LEU A 19 2.35 -8.42 -0.59
N GLY A 20 2.76 -7.17 -0.85
CA GLY A 20 3.85 -6.80 -1.76
C GLY A 20 4.94 -5.93 -1.14
N SER A 21 4.95 -5.81 0.20
CA SER A 21 5.91 -5.03 0.97
C SER A 21 6.19 -5.72 2.30
N ASP A 22 7.33 -5.43 2.92
CA ASP A 22 7.64 -5.83 4.30
C ASP A 22 7.03 -4.87 5.34
N GLY A 23 6.41 -3.77 4.89
CA GLY A 23 5.79 -2.75 5.73
C GLY A 23 6.75 -1.70 6.28
N SER A 24 8.03 -1.76 5.91
CA SER A 24 8.98 -0.68 6.17
C SER A 24 8.68 0.52 5.27
N LEU A 25 9.16 1.72 5.67
CA LEU A 25 9.08 2.92 4.81
C LEU A 25 9.71 2.69 3.44
N ALA A 26 10.85 2.00 3.40
CA ALA A 26 11.55 1.67 2.17
C ALA A 26 10.75 0.67 1.31
N GLY A 27 10.16 -0.35 1.93
CA GLY A 27 9.30 -1.32 1.24
C GLY A 27 8.06 -0.66 0.63
N ILE A 28 7.36 0.18 1.39
CA ILE A 28 6.19 0.94 0.91
C ILE A 28 6.59 1.85 -0.27
N GLY A 29 7.68 2.61 -0.13
CA GLY A 29 8.19 3.46 -1.21
C GLY A 29 8.60 2.66 -2.45
N GLY A 30 9.17 1.47 -2.28
CA GLY A 30 9.50 0.55 -3.37
C GLY A 30 8.25 0.10 -4.14
N THR A 31 7.19 -0.28 -3.43
CA THR A 31 5.90 -0.63 -4.05
C THR A 31 5.28 0.54 -4.81
N ILE A 32 5.35 1.77 -4.28
CA ILE A 32 4.85 2.97 -4.97
C ILE A 32 5.63 3.23 -6.26
N ASN A 33 6.96 3.14 -6.22
CA ASN A 33 7.81 3.35 -7.40
C ASN A 33 7.58 2.29 -8.48
N ALA A 34 7.52 1.01 -8.11
CA ALA A 34 7.38 -0.08 -9.06
C ALA A 34 5.95 -0.29 -9.56
N GLY A 35 4.95 0.09 -8.75
CA GLY A 35 3.57 -0.33 -8.94
C GLY A 35 3.35 -1.79 -8.56
N VAL A 36 2.11 -2.24 -8.75
CA VAL A 36 1.67 -3.62 -8.55
C VAL A 36 0.97 -4.09 -9.83
N PRO A 37 1.72 -4.59 -10.83
CA PRO A 37 1.15 -4.96 -12.13
C PRO A 37 0.27 -6.21 -12.06
N ARG A 38 0.51 -7.08 -11.09
CA ARG A 38 -0.26 -8.32 -10.84
C ARG A 38 -0.56 -8.45 -9.35
N PRO A 39 -1.64 -7.84 -8.85
CA PRO A 39 -2.01 -7.97 -7.44
C PRO A 39 -2.42 -9.41 -7.10
N LYS A 40 -2.15 -9.83 -5.86
CA LYS A 40 -2.35 -11.22 -5.41
C LYS A 40 -3.82 -11.53 -5.10
N GLU A 41 -4.54 -10.60 -4.49
CA GLU A 41 -5.87 -10.87 -3.91
C GLU A 41 -7.00 -9.96 -4.44
N HIS A 42 -6.67 -8.95 -5.24
CA HIS A 42 -7.63 -8.00 -5.81
C HIS A 42 -7.43 -7.81 -7.32
N GLY A 43 -8.50 -7.40 -8.01
CA GLY A 43 -8.46 -7.04 -9.42
C GLY A 43 -8.01 -5.61 -9.63
N GLY A 44 -7.28 -5.36 -10.72
CA GLY A 44 -6.80 -4.04 -11.12
C GLY A 44 -5.34 -3.79 -10.78
N ALA A 45 -4.52 -3.53 -11.80
CA ALA A 45 -3.12 -3.18 -11.61
C ALA A 45 -2.98 -1.78 -11.01
N MET A 46 -2.01 -1.60 -10.11
CA MET A 46 -1.52 -0.29 -9.71
C MET A 46 -0.32 0.05 -10.62
N PRO A 47 -0.41 1.02 -11.54
CA PRO A 47 0.76 1.44 -12.31
C PRO A 47 1.83 2.03 -11.39
N ALA A 48 3.07 2.08 -11.88
CA ALA A 48 4.16 2.82 -11.22
C ALA A 48 3.70 4.24 -10.86
N LEU A 49 4.00 4.68 -9.63
CA LEU A 49 3.62 5.98 -9.09
C LEU A 49 2.10 6.27 -9.10
N GLY A 50 1.27 5.23 -9.23
CA GLY A 50 -0.18 5.38 -9.39
C GLY A 50 -0.61 5.92 -10.75
N GLY A 51 0.28 5.90 -11.76
CA GLY A 51 -0.01 6.38 -13.11
C GLY A 51 0.14 7.90 -13.29
N VAL A 52 0.71 8.59 -12.30
CA VAL A 52 1.00 10.02 -12.35
C VAL A 52 2.49 10.30 -12.15
N LYS A 53 2.92 11.54 -12.38
CA LYS A 53 4.29 11.97 -12.08
C LYS A 53 4.38 12.39 -10.62
N LEU A 54 5.21 11.69 -9.84
CA LEU A 54 5.56 12.04 -8.46
C LEU A 54 7.06 12.26 -8.36
N SER A 55 7.46 13.24 -7.55
CA SER A 55 8.86 13.42 -7.16
C SER A 55 9.27 12.41 -6.08
N ASN A 56 10.58 12.25 -5.86
CA ASN A 56 11.09 11.42 -4.76
C ASN A 56 10.66 11.93 -3.37
N SER A 57 10.43 13.24 -3.22
CA SER A 57 9.84 13.80 -1.99
C SER A 57 8.40 13.37 -1.82
N ASP A 58 7.60 13.38 -2.88
CA ASP A 58 6.18 12.97 -2.81
C ASP A 58 6.06 11.50 -2.43
N VAL A 59 6.85 10.62 -3.05
CA VAL A 59 6.85 9.20 -2.72
C VAL A 59 7.21 8.96 -1.25
N ARG A 60 8.21 9.68 -0.73
CA ARG A 60 8.60 9.60 0.69
C ARG A 60 7.50 10.13 1.60
N ALA A 61 6.86 11.23 1.25
CA ALA A 61 5.77 11.81 2.02
C ALA A 61 4.58 10.84 2.12
N VAL A 62 4.17 10.25 0.99
CA VAL A 62 3.08 9.27 0.93
C VAL A 62 3.43 8.01 1.73
N ALA A 63 4.64 7.45 1.54
CA ALA A 63 5.08 6.28 2.28
C ALA A 63 5.11 6.52 3.80
N SER A 64 5.57 7.71 4.21
CA SER A 64 5.62 8.11 5.62
C SER A 64 4.23 8.30 6.22
N TYR A 65 3.31 8.92 5.46
CA TYR A 65 1.92 9.08 5.87
C TYR A 65 1.22 7.73 6.07
N MET A 66 1.37 6.81 5.10
CA MET A 66 0.80 5.46 5.20
C MET A 66 1.37 4.68 6.39
N TRP A 67 2.69 4.73 6.57
CA TRP A 67 3.34 4.10 7.72
C TRP A 67 2.81 4.68 9.03
N ALA A 68 2.71 6.01 9.15
CA ALA A 68 2.23 6.68 10.35
C ALA A 68 0.79 6.30 10.70
N ILE A 69 -0.14 6.29 9.73
CA ILE A 69 -1.53 5.91 9.98
C ILE A 69 -1.64 4.47 10.49
N ARG A 70 -0.87 3.54 9.90
CA ARG A 70 -0.91 2.13 10.30
C ARG A 70 -0.25 1.86 11.65
N HIS A 71 0.69 2.71 12.07
CA HIS A 71 1.39 2.60 13.35
C HIS A 71 0.81 3.51 14.44
N ALA A 72 -0.13 4.39 14.08
CA ALA A 72 -0.95 5.09 15.03
C ALA A 72 -1.85 4.06 15.73
N LYS A 73 -1.48 3.69 16.96
CA LYS A 73 -2.42 3.03 17.86
C LYS A 73 -3.57 4.00 18.16
N PRO A 74 -4.81 3.52 18.31
CA PRO A 74 -5.88 4.33 18.89
C PRO A 74 -5.51 4.83 20.28
#